data_AF-A0A536KDA5-F1
#
_entry.id   AF-A0A536KDA5-F1
#
_cell.length_a   1.000
_cell.length_b   1.000
_cell.length_c   1.000
_cell.angle_alpha   90.00
_cell.angle_beta   90.00
_cell.angle_gamma   90.00
#
_symmetry.space_group_name_H-M   'P 1'
#
loop_
_entity.id
_entity.type
_entity.pdbx_description
1 polymer ?
#
loop_
_entity_poly.entity_id
_entity_poly.type
_entity_poly.pdbx_seq_one_letter_code
_entity_poly.pdbx_strand_id
1 'polypeptide(L)'
;MTGRPAETWKKFKFATPPDWVYALLVLVCLGGIGILAFAIVTAVVSQRASGYLPLTRSSSRTAALAFWIPVGLLIACPVAWAIAAIFGFSSGDSSAATITGVFFWLGLLFLAVGLLGRLLVTPLVSPRAKVWPIAPGQTDRIVELRNVHPAFVVAVQRQQQARAAQYTPAPPSPILPGSK
;
A
#
# COMPACT_ATOMS: atom_id res chain seq x y z
N MET A 1 1.67 12.94 5.93
CA MET A 1 2.85 13.81 5.67
C MET A 1 2.79 15.00 6.62
N THR A 2 3.90 15.45 7.19
CA THR A 2 3.92 16.42 8.32
C THR A 2 4.14 17.88 7.90
N GLY A 3 4.23 18.17 6.58
CA GLY A 3 4.49 19.52 6.07
C GLY A 3 5.90 20.05 6.32
N ARG A 4 6.74 19.31 7.04
CA ARG A 4 8.15 19.62 7.28
C ARG A 4 9.01 19.37 6.04
N PRO A 5 10.17 20.05 5.93
CA PRO A 5 11.09 19.86 4.82
C PRO A 5 11.50 18.38 4.69
N ALA A 6 11.68 17.95 3.45
CA ALA A 6 12.01 16.57 3.15
C ALA A 6 13.46 16.26 3.54
N GLU A 7 13.66 15.18 4.28
CA GLU A 7 14.99 14.72 4.70
C GLU A 7 15.42 13.46 3.93
N THR A 8 14.46 12.73 3.38
CA THR A 8 14.68 11.44 2.71
C THR A 8 13.70 11.23 1.56
N TRP A 9 14.12 10.40 0.60
CA TRP A 9 13.26 9.91 -0.47
C TRP A 9 12.95 8.44 -0.21
N LYS A 10 11.67 8.08 -0.19
CA LYS A 10 11.26 6.67 -0.03
C LYS A 10 10.44 6.25 -1.24
N LYS A 11 10.78 5.09 -1.80
CA LYS A 11 9.99 4.47 -2.87
C LYS A 11 8.70 3.92 -2.29
N PHE A 12 7.57 4.39 -2.80
CA PHE A 12 6.26 3.83 -2.52
C PHE A 12 5.79 3.00 -3.71
N LYS A 13 5.16 1.86 -3.41
CA LYS A 13 4.43 1.05 -4.36
C LYS A 13 2.96 1.20 -4.02
N PHE A 14 2.20 1.82 -4.91
CA PHE A 14 0.76 1.97 -4.80
C PHE A 14 0.10 0.85 -5.57
N ALA A 15 -0.92 0.25 -4.96
CA ALA A 15 -1.77 -0.75 -5.57
C ALA A 15 -3.22 -0.36 -5.27
N THR A 16 -4.01 -0.15 -6.31
CA THR A 16 -5.44 0.10 -6.18
C THR A 16 -6.15 -1.16 -6.68
N PRO A 17 -6.61 -2.06 -5.78
CA PRO A 17 -7.44 -3.18 -6.17
C PRO A 17 -8.84 -2.68 -6.56
N PRO A 18 -9.53 -3.36 -7.50
CA PRO A 18 -10.93 -3.09 -7.78
C PRO A 18 -11.82 -3.38 -6.58
N ASP A 19 -12.92 -2.64 -6.42
CA ASP A 19 -13.81 -2.73 -5.26
C ASP A 19 -14.44 -4.13 -5.09
N TRP A 20 -14.70 -4.84 -6.19
CA TRP A 20 -15.24 -6.20 -6.13
C TRP A 20 -14.28 -7.21 -5.51
N VAL A 21 -12.96 -6.95 -5.52
CA VAL A 21 -11.98 -7.87 -4.94
C VAL A 21 -12.15 -7.96 -3.43
N TYR A 22 -12.66 -6.90 -2.80
CA TYR A 22 -13.02 -6.97 -1.37
C TYR A 22 -14.17 -7.94 -1.08
N ALA A 23 -14.99 -8.32 -2.07
CA ALA A 23 -15.99 -9.38 -1.88
C ALA A 23 -15.33 -10.75 -1.62
N LEU A 24 -14.10 -10.98 -2.11
CA LEU A 24 -13.36 -12.22 -1.84
C LEU A 24 -12.88 -12.32 -0.38
N LEU A 25 -12.86 -11.22 0.38
CA LEU A 25 -12.68 -11.28 1.85
C LEU A 25 -13.84 -11.99 2.53
N VAL A 26 -15.03 -12.04 1.94
CA VAL A 26 -16.14 -12.84 2.50
C VAL A 26 -15.82 -14.33 2.41
N LEU A 27 -15.17 -14.77 1.32
CA LEU A 27 -14.68 -16.14 1.18
C LEU A 27 -13.55 -16.48 2.17
N VAL A 28 -12.75 -15.49 2.58
CA VAL A 28 -11.76 -15.64 3.66
C VAL A 28 -12.44 -16.07 4.96
N CYS A 29 -13.54 -15.41 5.32
CA CYS A 29 -14.29 -15.69 6.54
C CYS A 29 -14.98 -17.07 6.52
N LEU A 30 -15.26 -17.64 5.34
CA LEU A 30 -15.99 -18.89 5.19
C LEU A 30 -15.11 -20.16 5.20
N GLY A 31 -13.78 -20.06 5.07
CA GLY A 31 -12.97 -21.29 4.99
C GLY A 31 -11.45 -21.16 5.01
N GLY A 32 -10.87 -19.99 5.33
CA GLY A 32 -9.42 -19.81 5.49
C GLY A 32 -8.59 -19.84 4.20
N ILE A 33 -8.96 -20.66 3.22
CA ILE A 33 -8.35 -20.73 1.87
C ILE A 33 -8.54 -19.41 1.10
N GLY A 34 -9.60 -18.65 1.43
CA GLY A 34 -9.88 -17.36 0.81
C GLY A 34 -8.75 -16.34 0.95
N ILE A 35 -7.84 -16.47 1.92
CA ILE A 35 -6.74 -15.50 2.12
C ILE A 35 -5.75 -15.57 0.99
N LEU A 36 -5.39 -16.79 0.60
CA LEU A 36 -4.46 -17.01 -0.49
C LEU A 36 -5.09 -16.57 -1.81
N ALA A 37 -6.36 -16.92 -2.05
CA ALA A 37 -7.12 -16.50 -3.22
C ALA A 37 -7.27 -14.97 -3.29
N PHE A 38 -7.64 -14.32 -2.19
CA PHE A 38 -7.73 -12.86 -2.09
C PHE A 38 -6.38 -12.20 -2.38
N ALA A 39 -5.28 -12.71 -1.81
CA ALA A 39 -3.94 -12.18 -2.04
C ALA A 39 -3.50 -12.33 -3.50
N ILE A 40 -3.79 -13.47 -4.13
CA ILE A 40 -3.46 -13.72 -5.55
C ILE A 40 -4.30 -12.81 -6.45
N VAL A 41 -5.62 -12.75 -6.25
CA VAL A 41 -6.52 -11.93 -7.10
C VAL A 41 -6.22 -10.44 -6.94
N THR A 42 -6.02 -9.95 -5.72
CA THR A 42 -5.54 -8.57 -5.52
C THR A 42 -4.20 -8.34 -6.20
N ALA A 43 -3.27 -9.30 -6.15
CA ALA A 43 -1.99 -9.15 -6.79
C ALA A 43 -2.12 -9.04 -8.33
N VAL A 44 -2.98 -9.85 -8.95
CA VAL A 44 -3.16 -9.89 -10.41
C VAL A 44 -3.95 -8.69 -10.92
N VAL A 45 -5.04 -8.32 -10.24
CA VAL A 45 -6.00 -7.33 -10.75
C VAL A 45 -5.70 -5.90 -10.27
N SER A 46 -4.83 -5.73 -9.28
CA SER A 46 -4.49 -4.38 -8.80
C SER A 46 -3.77 -3.55 -9.86
N GLN A 47 -4.23 -2.32 -10.03
CA GLN A 47 -3.46 -1.33 -10.77
C GLN A 47 -2.31 -0.84 -9.89
N ARG A 48 -1.10 -0.98 -10.42
CA ARG A 48 0.12 -0.63 -9.68
C ARG A 48 0.81 0.57 -10.27
N ALA A 49 1.33 1.43 -9.40
CA ALA A 49 2.26 2.49 -9.74
C ALA A 49 3.34 2.56 -8.68
N SER A 50 4.56 2.96 -9.04
CA SER A 50 5.62 3.19 -8.06
C SER A 50 6.29 4.52 -8.29
N GLY A 51 6.61 5.22 -7.20
CA GLY A 51 7.24 6.52 -7.26
C GLY A 51 7.97 6.83 -5.97
N TYR A 52 8.91 7.77 -6.02
CA TYR A 52 9.59 8.27 -4.84
C TYR A 52 8.80 9.44 -4.26
N LEU A 53 8.50 9.39 -2.97
CA LEU A 53 7.92 10.52 -2.26
C LEU A 53 8.92 11.09 -1.26
N PRO A 54 9.03 12.43 -1.20
CA PRO A 54 9.85 13.10 -0.21
C PRO A 54 9.19 13.01 1.16
N LEU A 55 9.95 12.59 2.17
CA LEU A 55 9.48 12.39 3.55
C LEU A 55 10.53 12.83 4.57
N THR A 56 10.06 13.20 5.76
CA THR A 56 10.89 13.29 6.98
C THR A 56 11.29 11.90 7.48
N ARG A 57 12.43 11.77 8.19
CA ARG A 57 12.87 10.48 8.78
C ARG A 57 11.87 9.86 9.74
N SER A 58 11.14 10.66 10.53
CA SER A 58 10.11 10.15 11.46
C SER A 58 8.94 9.51 10.71
N SER A 59 8.39 10.22 9.72
CA SER A 59 7.29 9.71 8.87
C SER A 59 7.69 8.47 8.07
N SER A 60 8.94 8.36 7.62
CA SER A 60 9.40 7.20 6.85
C SER A 60 9.50 5.93 7.71
N ARG A 61 9.92 6.09 8.99
CA ARG A 61 9.95 5.04 10.00
C ARG A 61 8.54 4.61 10.42
N THR A 62 7.65 5.56 10.69
CA THR A 62 6.24 5.25 11.02
C THR A 62 5.55 4.50 9.88
N ALA A 63 5.75 4.92 8.62
CA ALA A 63 5.22 4.22 7.47
C ALA A 63 5.84 2.83 7.27
N ALA A 64 7.10 2.63 7.65
CA ALA A 64 7.72 1.31 7.63
C ALA A 64 7.11 0.39 8.71
N LEU A 65 6.97 0.90 9.94
CA LEU A 65 6.39 0.16 11.06
C LEU A 65 4.91 -0.20 10.80
N ALA A 66 4.11 0.74 10.30
CA ALA A 66 2.71 0.51 9.96
C ALA A 66 2.51 -0.54 8.85
N PHE A 67 3.55 -0.82 8.07
CA PHE A 67 3.56 -1.92 7.09
C PHE A 67 4.10 -3.22 7.71
N TRP A 68 5.23 -3.16 8.40
CA TRP A 68 5.91 -4.35 8.92
C TRP A 68 5.22 -5.00 10.12
N ILE A 69 4.58 -4.24 11.01
CA ILE A 69 3.89 -4.80 12.19
C ILE A 69 2.76 -5.76 11.78
N PRO A 70 1.78 -5.37 10.93
CA PRO A 70 0.73 -6.29 10.54
C PRO A 70 1.26 -7.43 9.64
N VAL A 71 2.29 -7.17 8.83
CA VAL A 71 2.94 -8.24 8.03
C VAL A 71 3.63 -9.27 8.92
N GLY A 72 4.34 -8.83 9.97
CA GLY A 72 4.97 -9.73 10.94
C GLY A 72 3.95 -10.59 11.67
N LEU A 73 2.80 -10.02 12.05
CA LEU A 73 1.70 -10.77 12.66
C LEU A 73 1.13 -11.85 11.72
N LEU A 74 0.95 -11.50 10.44
CA LEU A 74 0.49 -12.47 9.44
C LEU A 74 1.49 -13.59 9.18
N ILE A 75 2.81 -13.32 9.32
CA ILE A 75 3.86 -14.35 9.23
C ILE A 75 3.92 -15.19 10.51
N ALA A 76 3.62 -14.64 11.68
CA ALA A 76 3.57 -15.38 12.93
C ALA A 76 2.40 -16.39 12.98
N CYS A 77 1.31 -16.12 12.25
CA CYS A 77 0.16 -17.03 12.13
C CYS A 77 0.52 -18.45 11.67
N PRO A 78 1.16 -18.69 10.51
CA PRO A 78 1.51 -20.04 10.06
C PRO A 78 2.49 -20.73 11.02
N VAL A 79 3.36 -19.98 11.71
CA VAL A 79 4.25 -20.54 12.74
C VAL A 79 3.45 -21.07 13.93
N ALA A 80 2.47 -20.29 14.41
CA ALA A 80 1.59 -20.72 15.50
C ALA A 80 0.77 -21.97 15.12
N TRP A 81 0.24 -22.01 13.89
CA TRP A 81 -0.49 -23.18 13.40
C TRP A 81 0.40 -24.40 13.15
N ALA A 82 1.65 -24.22 12.72
CA ALA A 82 2.61 -25.31 12.60
C ALA A 82 2.88 -25.95 13.97
N ILE A 83 3.06 -25.13 15.02
CA ILE A 83 3.22 -25.62 16.39
C ILE A 83 1.95 -26.39 16.82
N ALA A 84 0.77 -25.82 16.60
CA ALA A 84 -0.49 -26.50 16.91
C ALA A 84 -0.62 -27.85 16.20
N ALA A 85 -0.23 -27.93 14.93
CA ALA A 85 -0.25 -29.16 14.15
C ALA A 85 0.73 -30.21 14.68
N ILE A 86 1.97 -29.82 14.99
CA ILE A 86 2.99 -30.73 15.54
C ILE A 86 2.47 -31.39 16.83
N PHE A 87 1.93 -30.60 17.76
CA PHE A 87 1.39 -31.13 19.02
C PHE A 87 0.03 -31.83 18.85
N GLY A 88 -0.77 -31.44 17.84
CA GLY A 88 -2.06 -32.07 17.57
C GLY A 88 -1.95 -33.46 16.94
N PHE A 89 -0.87 -33.69 16.18
CA PHE A 89 -0.53 -35.00 15.63
C PHE A 89 0.34 -35.83 16.57
N SER A 90 0.89 -35.23 17.63
CA SER A 90 1.78 -35.86 18.60
C SER A 90 1.03 -36.15 19.91
N SER A 91 0.63 -37.42 20.08
CA SER A 91 0.09 -38.07 21.29
C SER A 91 -1.21 -37.51 21.90
N GLY A 92 -2.07 -38.43 22.36
CA GLY A 92 -3.38 -38.17 22.97
C GLY A 92 -3.34 -37.66 24.42
N ASP A 93 -2.28 -36.94 24.81
CA ASP A 93 -2.12 -36.40 26.15
C ASP A 93 -2.92 -35.09 26.32
N SER A 94 -3.53 -34.88 27.49
CA SER A 94 -4.35 -33.68 27.74
C SER A 94 -3.55 -32.37 27.65
N SER A 95 -2.24 -32.42 27.96
CA SER A 95 -1.32 -31.31 27.82
C SER A 95 -1.08 -30.94 26.36
N ALA A 96 -0.90 -31.92 25.47
CA ALA A 96 -0.76 -31.71 24.03
C ALA A 96 -2.04 -31.11 23.43
N ALA A 97 -3.22 -31.62 23.81
CA ALA A 97 -4.50 -31.07 23.38
C ALA A 97 -4.70 -29.60 23.80
N THR A 98 -4.26 -29.24 25.01
CA THR A 98 -4.32 -27.86 25.51
C THR A 98 -3.38 -26.95 24.72
N ILE A 99 -2.15 -27.39 24.46
CA ILE A 99 -1.16 -26.65 23.66
C ILE A 99 -1.69 -26.43 22.23
N THR A 100 -2.22 -27.46 21.59
CA THR A 100 -2.83 -27.36 20.26
C THR A 100 -3.97 -26.36 20.22
N GLY A 101 -4.89 -26.40 21.18
CA GLY A 101 -6.00 -25.46 21.27
C GLY A 101 -5.54 -24.01 21.42
N VAL A 102 -4.61 -23.76 22.35
CA VAL A 102 -4.07 -22.40 22.59
C VAL A 102 -3.38 -21.85 21.35
N PHE A 103 -2.49 -22.62 20.72
CA PHE A 103 -1.76 -22.16 19.54
C PHE A 103 -2.66 -22.01 18.30
N PHE A 104 -3.71 -22.82 18.18
CA PHE A 104 -4.71 -22.67 17.13
C PHE A 104 -5.47 -21.33 17.25
N TRP A 105 -6.00 -21.03 18.44
CA TRP A 105 -6.69 -19.76 18.71
C TRP A 105 -5.76 -18.56 18.62
N LEU A 106 -4.52 -18.69 19.09
CA LEU A 106 -3.51 -17.64 18.99
C LEU A 106 -3.17 -17.33 17.51
N GLY A 107 -3.02 -18.36 16.68
CA GLY A 107 -2.85 -18.19 15.24
C GLY A 107 -4.04 -17.48 14.58
N LEU A 108 -5.27 -17.84 14.97
CA LEU A 108 -6.49 -17.19 14.48
C LEU A 108 -6.55 -15.71 14.91
N LEU A 109 -6.13 -15.38 16.13
CA LEU A 109 -6.04 -14.02 16.63
C LEU A 109 -4.97 -13.21 15.86
N PHE A 110 -3.79 -13.77 15.63
CA PHE A 110 -2.74 -13.13 14.82
C PHE A 110 -3.17 -12.87 13.40
N LEU A 111 -3.92 -13.80 12.80
CA LEU A 111 -4.52 -13.63 11.50
C LEU A 111 -5.52 -12.47 11.51
N ALA A 112 -6.49 -12.47 12.42
CA ALA A 112 -7.52 -11.45 12.51
C ALA A 112 -6.94 -10.05 12.78
N VAL A 113 -6.06 -9.91 13.77
CA VAL A 113 -5.42 -8.64 14.14
C VAL A 113 -4.44 -8.19 13.05
N GLY A 114 -3.71 -9.12 12.42
CA GLY A 114 -2.82 -8.81 11.31
C GLY A 114 -3.59 -8.31 10.08
N LEU A 115 -4.74 -8.92 9.77
CA LEU A 115 -5.64 -8.50 8.70
C LEU A 115 -6.28 -7.14 9.00
N LEU A 116 -6.82 -6.94 10.21
CA LEU A 116 -7.37 -5.65 10.62
C LEU A 116 -6.31 -4.56 10.57
N GLY A 117 -5.12 -4.82 11.11
CA GLY A 117 -3.99 -3.89 11.09
C GLY A 117 -3.60 -3.52 9.66
N ARG A 118 -3.54 -4.51 8.76
CA ARG A 118 -3.21 -4.29 7.35
C ARG A 118 -4.30 -3.52 6.59
N LEU A 119 -5.57 -3.82 6.85
CA LEU A 119 -6.70 -3.25 6.10
C LEU A 119 -7.15 -1.89 6.64
N LEU A 120 -7.00 -1.63 7.94
CA LEU A 120 -7.45 -0.39 8.58
C LEU A 120 -6.29 0.53 8.94
N VAL A 121 -5.27 0.02 9.64
CA VAL A 121 -4.19 0.86 10.20
C VAL A 121 -3.18 1.30 9.13
N THR A 122 -2.70 0.36 8.30
CA THR A 122 -1.76 0.68 7.22
C THR A 122 -2.28 1.79 6.28
N PRO A 123 -3.54 1.75 5.80
CA PRO A 123 -4.06 2.82 4.94
C PRO A 123 -4.34 4.15 5.64
N LEU A 124 -4.56 4.18 6.95
CA LEU A 124 -4.73 5.44 7.68
C LEU A 124 -3.39 6.17 7.85
N VAL A 125 -2.31 5.42 8.08
CA VAL A 125 -1.01 5.98 8.45
C VAL A 125 -0.09 6.20 7.24
N SER A 126 -0.23 5.39 6.18
CA SER A 126 0.57 5.49 4.97
C SER A 126 -0.09 6.40 3.92
N PRO A 127 0.69 7.10 3.07
CA PRO A 127 0.12 7.85 1.96
C PRO A 127 -0.72 6.93 1.08
N ARG A 128 -2.00 7.28 0.90
CA ARG A 128 -2.88 6.58 -0.02
C ARG A 128 -2.63 7.14 -1.41
N ALA A 129 -2.68 6.29 -2.42
CA ALA A 129 -2.78 6.77 -3.77
C ALA A 129 -3.79 5.94 -4.55
N LYS A 130 -4.60 6.63 -5.34
CA LYS A 130 -5.49 6.02 -6.30
C LYS A 130 -4.81 6.10 -7.67
N VAL A 131 -4.45 4.94 -8.21
CA VAL A 131 -3.92 4.85 -9.57
C VAL A 131 -5.11 4.82 -10.51
N TRP A 132 -5.19 5.78 -11.42
CA TRP A 132 -6.25 5.82 -12.42
C TRP A 132 -5.88 4.91 -13.61
N PRO A 133 -6.90 4.26 -14.23
CA PRO A 133 -6.68 3.55 -15.48
C PRO A 133 -6.13 4.51 -16.54
N ILE A 134 -5.28 3.97 -17.42
CA ILE A 134 -4.72 4.72 -18.54
C ILE A 134 -5.86 5.12 -19.47
N ALA A 135 -6.06 6.42 -19.67
CA ALA A 135 -7.01 6.95 -20.65
C ALA A 135 -6.44 6.77 -22.07
N PRO A 136 -7.28 6.54 -23.09
CA PRO A 136 -6.82 6.39 -24.46
C PRO A 136 -6.09 7.67 -24.91
N GLY A 137 -4.84 7.51 -25.36
CA GLY A 137 -3.95 8.61 -25.75
C GLY A 137 -2.96 9.06 -24.67
N GLN A 138 -2.99 8.47 -23.48
CA GLN A 138 -2.05 8.79 -22.40
C GLN A 138 -0.99 7.69 -22.24
N THR A 139 0.28 8.07 -22.19
CA THR A 139 1.41 7.14 -22.01
C THR A 139 1.70 6.83 -20.54
N ASP A 140 1.45 7.78 -19.63
CA ASP A 140 1.73 7.65 -18.20
C ASP A 140 0.46 7.46 -17.35
N ARG A 141 0.57 6.63 -16.30
CA ARG A 141 -0.52 6.45 -15.32
C ARG A 141 -0.62 7.65 -14.39
N ILE A 142 -1.81 8.23 -14.29
CA ILE A 142 -2.10 9.28 -13.30
C ILE A 142 -2.27 8.64 -11.93
N VAL A 143 -1.60 9.21 -10.94
CA VAL A 143 -1.69 8.79 -9.55
C VAL A 143 -2.23 9.94 -8.71
N GLU A 144 -3.41 9.77 -8.14
CA GLU A 144 -4.03 10.72 -7.21
C GLU A 144 -3.54 10.40 -5.79
N LEU A 145 -2.67 11.24 -5.24
CA LEU A 145 -2.21 11.12 -3.87
C LEU A 145 -3.29 11.62 -2.90
N ARG A 146 -3.65 10.78 -1.91
CA ARG A 146 -4.60 11.06 -0.83
C ARG A 146 -3.88 11.07 0.51
N ASN A 147 -4.40 11.80 1.49
CA ASN A 147 -3.79 12.01 2.82
C ASN A 147 -2.40 12.71 2.76
N VAL A 148 -2.25 13.65 1.83
CA VAL A 148 -1.07 14.53 1.76
C VAL A 148 -1.31 15.83 2.54
N HIS A 149 -0.24 16.41 3.08
CA HIS A 149 -0.32 17.67 3.81
C HIS A 149 -0.56 18.84 2.83
N PRO A 150 -1.35 19.87 3.17
CA PRO A 150 -1.59 21.02 2.27
C PRO A 150 -0.28 21.72 1.84
N ALA A 151 0.71 21.83 2.74
CA ALA A 151 2.02 22.38 2.40
C ALA A 151 2.74 21.62 1.27
N PHE A 152 2.55 20.29 1.18
CA PHE A 152 3.09 19.49 0.09
C PHE A 152 2.41 19.81 -1.23
N VAL A 153 1.08 20.00 -1.22
CA VAL A 153 0.30 20.38 -2.41
C VAL A 153 0.79 21.72 -2.96
N VAL A 154 0.97 22.72 -2.08
CA VAL A 154 1.49 24.05 -2.48
C VAL A 154 2.90 23.94 -3.06
N ALA A 155 3.78 23.12 -2.47
CA ALA A 155 5.13 22.92 -2.98
C ALA A 155 5.14 22.28 -4.38
N VAL A 156 4.31 21.26 -4.61
CA VAL A 156 4.16 20.62 -5.93
C VAL A 156 3.58 21.60 -6.95
N GLN A 157 2.57 22.37 -6.58
CA GLN A 157 1.97 23.37 -7.45
C GLN A 157 2.98 24.43 -7.89
N ARG A 158 3.80 24.95 -6.96
CA ARG A 158 4.90 25.88 -7.28
C ARG A 158 5.91 25.27 -8.24
N GLN A 159 6.26 24.00 -8.04
CA GLN A 159 7.20 23.31 -8.93
C GLN A 159 6.61 23.10 -10.34
N GLN A 160 5.33 22.75 -10.43
CA GLN A 160 4.63 22.62 -11.71
C GLN A 160 4.53 23.96 -12.44
N GLN A 161 4.21 25.05 -11.72
CA GLN A 161 4.20 26.40 -12.28
C GLN A 161 5.59 26.82 -12.77
N ALA A 162 6.65 26.53 -12.02
CA ALA A 162 8.02 26.81 -12.44
C ALA A 162 8.40 26.05 -13.72
N ARG A 163 8.01 24.77 -13.84
CA ARG A 163 8.23 23.99 -15.08
C ARG A 163 7.40 24.51 -16.25
N ALA A 164 6.14 24.87 -16.00
CA ALA A 164 5.27 25.42 -17.04
C ALA A 164 5.84 26.74 -17.60
N ALA A 165 6.37 27.60 -16.72
CA ALA A 165 7.02 28.85 -17.13
C ALA A 165 8.25 28.61 -18.03
N GLN A 166 9.03 27.55 -17.75
CA GLN A 166 10.19 27.17 -18.57
C GLN A 166 9.82 26.62 -19.96
N TYR A 167 8.62 26.04 -20.11
CA TYR A 167 8.13 25.50 -21.38
C TYR A 167 7.31 26.49 -22.20
N THR A 168 7.26 27.77 -21.82
CA THR A 168 6.60 28.81 -22.63
C THR A 168 7.31 28.90 -23.99
N PRO A 169 6.63 28.60 -25.12
CA PRO A 169 7.24 28.67 -26.44
C PRO A 169 7.71 30.10 -26.70
N ALA A 170 8.91 30.26 -27.26
CA ALA A 170 9.40 31.57 -27.69
C ALA A 170 8.36 32.22 -28.61
N PRO A 171 8.06 33.53 -28.45
CA PRO A 171 7.12 34.21 -29.32
C PRO A 171 7.55 34.04 -30.77
N PRO A 172 6.61 33.82 -31.72
CA PRO A 172 6.95 33.68 -33.12
C PRO A 172 7.77 34.89 -33.55
N SER A 173 8.95 34.63 -34.10
CA SER A 173 9.84 35.65 -34.64
C SER A 173 9.05 36.55 -35.61
N PRO A 174 9.11 37.88 -35.48
CA PRO A 174 8.40 38.77 -36.38
C PRO A 174 8.85 38.48 -37.82
N ILE A 175 7.90 38.06 -38.65
CA ILE A 175 8.10 37.90 -40.09
C ILE A 175 8.37 39.31 -40.63
N LEU A 176 9.63 39.63 -40.91
CA LEU A 176 9.99 40.85 -41.63
C LEU A 176 9.44 40.73 -43.05
N PRO A 177 8.47 41.58 -43.47
CA PRO A 177 7.97 41.54 -44.82
C PRO A 177 9.01 42.13 -45.78
N GLY A 178 9.60 41.27 -46.61
CA GLY A 178 10.13 41.58 -47.94
C GLY A 178 11.30 42.57 -48.04
N SER A 179 12.49 42.06 -48.37
CA SER A 179 13.42 42.82 -49.23
C SER A 179 13.22 42.32 -50.66
N LYS A 180 12.73 43.19 -51.52
CA LYS A 180 12.86 43.06 -52.97
C LYS A 180 14.23 43.59 -53.38
#